data_AF-A0A011PDM0-F1
#
_entry.id   AF-A0A011PDM0-F1
#
_cell.length_a   1.000
_cell.length_b   1.000
_cell.length_c   1.000
_cell.angle_alpha   90.00
_cell.angle_beta   90.00
_cell.angle_gamma   90.00
#
_symmetry.space_group_name_H-M   'P 1'
#
loop_
_entity.id
_entity.type
_entity.pdbx_description
1 polymer ?
#
loop_
_entity_poly.entity_id
_entity_poly.type
_entity_poly.pdbx_seq_one_letter_code
_entity_poly.pdbx_strand_id
1 'polypeptide(L)'
;MSGAAGRSTLRSFLAIDERETLVQLAQTVRGRVLLFAVAVLAVSTYNAWWEAAFVVGAAMAFAYLEKQRQLILFAATYLMAFSALWLSETAIEESIAVVAAQERAAQFSPLLLAHLALITFMIFSWLTLVVVRSHKGFILARRPVVALLTVEFALCGLTSLDLVHGLPRLALWSFLSVYTPYIWFLAYAIVDQRARDRSPDAFQLGTFHPFWGGPSSIPFGKGAGFLRKTLSKTPADLAITQIKGVKLLLWSNVLLAMKVALTWICEQKLSIPSVELALGAYLDGQAFPVLIGWSALFWSTAKFCLRTAYWGHLFIGGARLAGFRLPRATWRPLEARTLIEYFNRFSYYFKELLVDFFFVPTFFRVFRRHPRLRMFFATFMAAGVGNVIFHFVREVDLVAAMGVSAAIESFTSYAFYCLVLATGIGISQVRANAGYRPSSTLAGRLWSFVSVWGFVVCLHVFSDESRRHTLLERSSFLASLFGVG
;
A
#
# COMPACT_ATOMS: atom_id res chain seq x y z
N MET A 1 34.57 9.59 33.24
CA MET A 1 33.43 10.47 32.93
C MET A 1 33.45 10.76 31.43
N SER A 2 32.79 9.95 30.61
CA SER A 2 32.72 10.13 29.16
C SER A 2 31.43 10.90 28.82
N GLY A 3 31.58 12.13 28.36
CA GLY A 3 30.48 13.00 27.96
C GLY A 3 29.60 12.33 26.90
N ALA A 4 28.34 12.09 27.24
CA ALA A 4 27.32 11.70 26.29
C ALA A 4 27.16 12.86 25.28
N ALA A 5 27.47 12.59 24.01
CA ALA A 5 27.18 13.52 22.92
C ALA A 5 25.69 13.92 22.99
N GLY A 6 25.44 15.22 23.21
CA GLY A 6 24.12 15.76 23.46
C GLY A 6 23.11 15.31 22.41
N ARG A 7 22.03 14.64 22.85
CA ARG A 7 20.84 14.45 22.01
C ARG A 7 20.41 15.85 21.55
N SER A 8 20.22 16.07 20.24
CA SER A 8 19.83 17.39 19.74
C SER A 8 18.57 17.89 20.48
N THR A 9 18.54 19.18 20.79
CA THR A 9 17.45 19.85 21.51
C THR A 9 16.08 19.61 20.86
N LEU A 10 16.03 19.53 19.53
CA LEU A 10 14.81 19.19 18.80
C LEU A 10 14.36 17.73 19.03
N ARG A 11 15.30 16.78 19.07
CA ARG A 11 14.96 15.37 19.31
C ARG A 11 14.41 15.16 20.72
N SER A 12 15.01 15.79 21.73
CA SER A 12 14.50 15.74 23.10
C SER A 12 13.16 16.48 23.24
N PHE A 13 12.97 17.58 22.52
CA PHE A 13 11.69 18.28 22.45
C PHE A 13 10.58 17.38 21.87
N LEU A 14 10.84 16.71 20.76
CA LEU A 14 9.87 15.85 20.07
C LEU A 14 9.69 14.46 20.72
N ALA A 15 10.52 14.06 21.67
CA ALA A 15 10.43 12.76 22.38
C ALA A 15 9.35 12.76 23.48
N ILE A 16 8.16 13.28 23.19
CA ILE A 16 7.04 13.38 24.15
C ILE A 16 6.56 12.01 24.66
N ASP A 17 6.77 10.95 23.88
CA ASP A 17 6.48 9.56 24.23
C ASP A 17 7.50 8.95 25.20
N GLU A 18 8.63 9.61 25.45
CA GLU A 18 9.62 9.22 26.46
C GLU A 18 9.41 9.98 27.79
N ARG A 19 8.49 10.95 27.85
CA ARG A 19 8.23 11.77 29.03
C ARG A 19 7.20 11.10 29.93
N GLU A 20 7.61 10.67 31.12
CA GLU A 20 6.77 9.96 32.06
C GLU A 20 5.49 10.72 32.42
N THR A 21 5.57 12.03 32.63
CA THR A 21 4.41 12.88 32.96
C THR A 21 3.32 12.86 31.87
N LEU A 22 3.72 12.86 30.59
CA LEU A 22 2.79 12.79 29.46
C LEU A 22 2.21 11.38 29.29
N VAL A 23 3.02 10.35 29.54
CA VAL A 23 2.55 8.96 29.54
C VAL A 23 1.56 8.70 30.67
N GLN A 24 1.78 9.25 31.86
CA GLN A 24 0.84 9.19 32.98
C GLN A 24 -0.45 9.97 32.65
N LEU A 25 -0.34 11.19 32.10
CA LEU A 25 -1.50 11.97 31.67
C LEU A 25 -2.35 11.20 30.65
N ALA A 26 -1.74 10.60 29.63
CA ALA A 26 -2.40 9.81 28.60
C ALA A 26 -3.17 8.60 29.15
N GLN A 27 -2.81 8.09 30.33
CA GLN A 27 -3.53 7.01 30.98
C GLN A 27 -4.80 7.49 31.70
N THR A 28 -4.93 8.78 32.00
CA THR A 28 -6.13 9.38 32.63
C THR A 28 -7.24 9.63 31.61
N VAL A 29 -8.49 9.78 32.08
CA VAL A 29 -9.63 10.17 31.22
C VAL A 29 -9.36 11.47 30.48
N ARG A 30 -8.79 12.48 31.15
CA ARG A 30 -8.45 13.78 30.53
C ARG A 30 -7.45 13.63 29.39
N GLY A 31 -6.39 12.85 29.61
CA GLY A 31 -5.40 12.59 28.55
C GLY A 31 -5.98 11.81 27.38
N ARG A 32 -6.88 10.84 27.64
CA ARG A 32 -7.57 10.10 26.57
C ARG A 32 -8.48 10.98 25.73
N VAL A 33 -9.24 11.90 26.37
CA VAL A 33 -10.06 12.89 25.67
C VAL A 33 -9.19 13.82 24.82
N LEU A 34 -8.05 14.27 25.35
CA LEU A 34 -7.10 15.09 24.59
C LEU A 34 -6.53 14.32 23.39
N LEU A 35 -6.10 13.07 23.58
CA LEU A 35 -5.61 12.21 22.48
C LEU A 35 -6.69 12.03 21.41
N PHE A 36 -7.94 11.78 21.82
CA PHE A 36 -9.08 11.68 20.91
C PHE A 36 -9.26 12.97 20.11
N ALA A 37 -9.37 14.12 20.77
CA ALA A 37 -9.60 15.40 20.10
C ALA A 37 -8.50 15.74 19.09
N VAL A 38 -7.23 15.60 19.49
CA VAL A 38 -6.08 15.85 18.60
C VAL A 38 -6.06 14.87 17.44
N ALA A 39 -6.35 13.59 17.68
CA ALA A 39 -6.42 12.58 16.63
C ALA A 39 -7.55 12.87 15.64
N VAL A 40 -8.75 13.23 16.11
CA VAL A 40 -9.87 13.60 15.23
C VAL A 40 -9.50 14.79 14.37
N LEU A 41 -8.99 15.88 14.97
CA LEU A 41 -8.54 17.05 14.21
C LEU A 41 -7.47 16.69 13.17
N ALA A 42 -6.54 15.80 13.51
CA ALA A 42 -5.49 15.37 12.59
C ALA A 42 -5.99 14.47 11.46
N VAL A 43 -7.06 13.68 11.65
CA VAL A 43 -7.65 12.82 10.63
C VAL A 43 -8.65 13.59 9.75
N SER A 44 -9.33 14.60 10.30
CA SER A 44 -10.28 15.46 9.57
C SER A 44 -9.66 16.30 8.43
N THR A 45 -8.34 16.30 8.30
CA THR A 45 -7.65 16.88 7.13
C THR A 45 -7.72 15.98 5.88
N TYR A 46 -8.03 14.70 6.07
CA TYR A 46 -8.14 13.69 5.01
C TYR A 46 -9.58 13.27 4.76
N ASN A 47 -10.38 13.24 5.82
CA ASN A 47 -11.72 12.66 5.84
C ASN A 47 -12.74 13.69 6.34
N ALA A 48 -14.03 13.42 6.13
CA ALA A 48 -15.06 14.22 6.78
C ALA A 48 -14.94 14.12 8.31
N TRP A 49 -15.35 15.17 9.02
CA TRP A 49 -15.17 15.24 10.48
C TRP A 49 -15.84 14.06 11.23
N TRP A 50 -16.95 13.55 10.71
CA TRP A 50 -17.70 12.45 11.29
C TRP A 50 -17.00 11.10 11.05
N GLU A 51 -16.40 10.88 9.87
CA GLU A 51 -15.55 9.70 9.58
C GLU A 51 -14.31 9.70 10.45
N ALA A 52 -13.68 10.87 10.59
CA ALA A 52 -12.52 11.04 11.47
C ALA A 52 -12.88 10.70 12.93
N ALA A 53 -14.00 11.23 13.42
CA ALA A 53 -14.53 10.91 14.75
C ALA A 53 -14.86 9.42 14.90
N PHE A 54 -15.44 8.80 13.86
CA PHE A 54 -15.77 7.38 13.86
C PHE A 54 -14.52 6.49 13.90
N VAL A 55 -13.54 6.71 13.01
CA VAL A 55 -12.30 5.92 12.94
C VAL A 55 -11.52 6.04 14.24
N VAL A 56 -11.35 7.25 14.76
CA VAL A 56 -10.65 7.48 16.04
C VAL A 56 -11.44 6.90 17.21
N GLY A 57 -12.77 7.05 17.20
CA GLY A 57 -13.67 6.48 18.21
C GLY A 57 -13.62 4.96 18.25
N ALA A 58 -13.69 4.30 17.10
CA ALA A 58 -13.55 2.85 16.96
C ALA A 58 -12.18 2.36 17.41
N ALA A 59 -11.10 3.09 17.08
CA ALA A 59 -9.76 2.78 17.56
C ALA A 59 -9.66 2.85 19.09
N MET A 60 -10.16 3.93 19.69
CA MET A 60 -10.14 4.11 21.15
C MET A 60 -11.06 3.09 21.84
N ALA A 61 -12.25 2.83 21.30
CA ALA A 61 -13.16 1.81 21.79
C ALA A 61 -12.51 0.43 21.76
N PHE A 62 -11.84 0.06 20.66
CA PHE A 62 -11.07 -1.18 20.56
C PHE A 62 -9.96 -1.25 21.62
N ALA A 63 -9.23 -0.15 21.84
CA ALA A 63 -8.15 -0.11 22.80
C ALA A 63 -8.63 -0.36 24.24
N TYR A 64 -9.77 0.23 24.63
CA TYR A 64 -10.25 0.26 26.02
C TYR A 64 -11.36 -0.74 26.35
N LEU A 65 -12.14 -1.21 25.38
CA LEU A 65 -13.24 -2.18 25.59
C LEU A 65 -12.78 -3.59 25.23
N GLU A 66 -11.88 -4.16 26.04
CA GLU A 66 -11.17 -5.40 25.71
C GLU A 66 -12.08 -6.58 25.38
N LYS A 67 -13.19 -6.72 26.10
CA LYS A 67 -14.18 -7.79 25.93
C LYS A 67 -14.90 -7.71 24.57
N GLN A 68 -14.94 -6.53 23.95
CA GLN A 68 -15.69 -6.25 22.73
C GLN A 68 -14.78 -6.04 21.51
N ARG A 69 -13.45 -6.12 21.68
CA ARG A 69 -12.44 -5.88 20.63
C ARG A 69 -12.75 -6.54 19.29
N GLN A 70 -13.17 -7.80 19.32
CA GLN A 70 -13.44 -8.58 18.10
C GLN A 70 -14.64 -8.02 17.34
N LEU A 71 -15.71 -7.69 18.07
CA LEU A 71 -16.92 -7.11 17.51
C LEU A 71 -16.68 -5.69 17.02
N ILE A 72 -15.95 -4.86 17.78
CA ILE A 72 -15.61 -3.48 17.39
C ILE A 72 -14.78 -3.49 16.11
N LEU A 73 -13.75 -4.32 16.03
CA LEU A 73 -12.91 -4.42 14.84
C LEU A 73 -13.72 -4.85 13.62
N PHE A 74 -14.54 -5.89 13.75
CA PHE A 74 -15.41 -6.37 12.68
C PHE A 74 -16.42 -5.32 12.24
N ALA A 75 -17.24 -4.82 13.18
CA ALA A 75 -18.32 -3.89 12.89
C ALA A 75 -17.79 -2.57 12.33
N ALA A 76 -16.73 -2.00 12.91
CA ALA A 76 -16.19 -0.74 12.43
C ALA A 76 -15.57 -0.86 11.02
N THR A 77 -14.92 -1.99 10.75
CA THR A 77 -14.32 -2.28 9.44
C THR A 77 -15.39 -2.39 8.35
N TYR A 78 -16.44 -3.17 8.58
CA TYR A 78 -17.50 -3.32 7.58
C TYR A 78 -18.41 -2.10 7.48
N LEU A 79 -18.64 -1.37 8.58
CA LEU A 79 -19.35 -0.09 8.49
C LEU A 79 -18.59 0.90 7.60
N MET A 80 -17.27 1.03 7.78
CA MET A 80 -16.44 1.84 6.89
C MET A 80 -16.45 1.33 5.44
N ALA A 81 -16.42 0.02 5.22
CA ALA A 81 -16.46 -0.54 3.87
C ALA A 81 -17.79 -0.23 3.15
N PHE A 82 -18.92 -0.36 3.85
CA PHE A 82 -20.23 0.02 3.30
C PHE A 82 -20.35 1.54 3.10
N SER A 83 -19.84 2.35 4.03
CA SER A 83 -19.80 3.80 3.88
C SER A 83 -18.92 4.24 2.71
N ALA A 84 -17.76 3.61 2.49
CA ALA A 84 -16.86 3.93 1.39
C ALA A 84 -17.47 3.63 0.01
N LEU A 85 -18.31 2.59 -0.09
CA LEU A 85 -19.16 2.36 -1.26
C LEU A 85 -20.15 3.53 -1.40
N TRP A 86 -20.99 3.75 -0.40
CA TRP A 86 -22.02 4.80 -0.41
C TRP A 86 -21.50 6.21 -0.76
N LEU A 87 -20.30 6.55 -0.31
CA LEU A 87 -19.63 7.85 -0.54
C LEU A 87 -18.81 7.89 -1.84
N SER A 88 -18.79 6.81 -2.62
CA SER A 88 -18.00 6.65 -3.85
C SER A 88 -16.50 6.90 -3.64
N GLU A 89 -15.96 6.45 -2.50
CA GLU A 89 -14.53 6.56 -2.17
C GLU A 89 -13.69 5.45 -2.84
N THR A 90 -14.36 4.50 -3.49
CA THR A 90 -13.73 3.38 -4.19
C THR A 90 -14.18 3.35 -5.66
N ALA A 91 -13.36 2.79 -6.54
CA ALA A 91 -13.70 2.61 -7.95
C ALA A 91 -14.67 1.43 -8.21
N ILE A 92 -15.14 0.73 -7.16
CA ILE A 92 -15.95 -0.48 -7.29
C ILE A 92 -17.27 -0.19 -8.00
N GLU A 93 -17.96 0.88 -7.60
CA GLU A 93 -19.26 1.24 -8.18
C GLU A 93 -19.14 1.74 -9.61
N GLU A 94 -18.11 2.54 -9.90
CA GLU A 94 -17.81 3.00 -11.25
C GLU A 94 -17.51 1.82 -12.18
N SER A 95 -16.67 0.88 -11.73
CA SER A 95 -16.37 -0.36 -12.46
C SER A 95 -17.62 -1.19 -12.76
N ILE A 96 -18.53 -1.32 -11.78
CA ILE A 96 -19.81 -2.03 -11.96
C ILE A 96 -20.71 -1.27 -12.94
N ALA A 97 -20.76 0.06 -12.85
CA ALA A 97 -21.57 0.89 -13.74
C ALA A 97 -21.16 0.76 -15.20
N VAL A 98 -19.85 0.68 -15.49
CA VAL A 98 -19.32 0.45 -16.84
C VAL A 98 -19.87 -0.85 -17.43
N VAL A 99 -19.80 -1.96 -16.68
CA VAL A 99 -20.29 -3.25 -17.17
C VAL A 99 -21.82 -3.29 -17.23
N ALA A 100 -22.52 -2.66 -16.29
CA ALA A 100 -23.98 -2.53 -16.35
C ALA A 100 -24.44 -1.80 -17.62
N ALA A 101 -23.72 -0.76 -18.04
CA ALA A 101 -23.99 -0.05 -19.29
C ALA A 101 -23.72 -0.93 -20.52
N GLN A 102 -22.59 -1.65 -20.55
CA GLN A 102 -22.23 -2.58 -21.64
C GLN A 102 -23.31 -3.66 -21.83
N GLU A 103 -23.83 -4.20 -20.73
CA GLU A 103 -24.83 -5.28 -20.74
C GLU A 103 -26.29 -4.78 -20.85
N ARG A 104 -26.51 -3.47 -21.09
CA ARG A 104 -27.84 -2.85 -21.15
C ARG A 104 -28.68 -3.14 -19.90
N ALA A 105 -28.02 -3.17 -18.75
CA ALA A 105 -28.56 -3.53 -17.44
C ALA A 105 -28.56 -2.31 -16.49
N ALA A 106 -28.65 -1.09 -17.02
CA ALA A 106 -28.60 0.17 -16.26
C ALA A 106 -29.75 0.36 -15.26
N GLN A 107 -30.81 -0.46 -15.36
CA GLN A 107 -31.88 -0.51 -14.36
C GLN A 107 -31.43 -1.06 -13.00
N PHE A 108 -30.31 -1.78 -12.93
CA PHE A 108 -29.74 -2.26 -11.67
C PHE A 108 -28.80 -1.21 -11.09
N SER A 109 -29.00 -0.88 -9.81
CA SER A 109 -28.15 0.07 -9.09
C SER A 109 -26.75 -0.52 -8.88
N PRO A 110 -25.67 0.12 -9.38
CA PRO A 110 -24.29 -0.31 -9.13
C PRO A 110 -23.95 -0.37 -7.64
N LEU A 111 -24.44 0.61 -6.87
CA LEU A 111 -24.32 0.67 -5.42
C LEU A 111 -24.92 -0.57 -4.73
N LEU A 112 -26.15 -0.96 -5.11
CA LEU A 112 -26.79 -2.17 -4.56
C LEU A 112 -25.99 -3.43 -4.92
N LEU A 113 -25.52 -3.54 -6.15
CA LEU A 113 -24.68 -4.66 -6.60
C LEU A 113 -23.36 -4.73 -5.85
N ALA A 114 -22.71 -3.59 -5.58
CA ALA A 114 -21.49 -3.50 -4.79
C ALA A 114 -21.73 -3.96 -3.34
N HIS A 115 -22.84 -3.55 -2.72
CA HIS A 115 -23.22 -3.99 -1.37
C HIS A 115 -23.48 -5.49 -1.32
N LEU A 116 -24.24 -6.03 -2.27
CA LEU A 116 -24.51 -7.46 -2.37
C LEU A 116 -23.21 -8.24 -2.59
N ALA A 117 -22.34 -7.78 -3.49
CA ALA A 117 -21.04 -8.38 -3.74
C ALA A 117 -20.14 -8.38 -2.49
N LEU A 118 -20.14 -7.31 -1.68
CA LEU A 118 -19.42 -7.26 -0.42
C LEU A 118 -19.96 -8.26 0.60
N ILE A 119 -21.28 -8.36 0.76
CA ILE A 119 -21.91 -9.37 1.62
C ILE A 119 -21.54 -10.78 1.14
N THR A 120 -21.64 -11.04 -0.16
CA THR A 120 -21.25 -12.33 -0.76
C THR A 120 -19.77 -12.63 -0.49
N PHE A 121 -18.89 -11.64 -0.64
CA PHE A 121 -17.46 -11.78 -0.36
C PHE A 121 -17.18 -12.09 1.11
N MET A 122 -17.90 -11.48 2.04
CA MET A 122 -17.80 -11.78 3.48
C MET A 122 -18.14 -13.25 3.78
N ILE A 123 -19.27 -13.71 3.25
CA ILE A 123 -19.73 -15.11 3.41
C ILE A 123 -18.71 -16.06 2.77
N PHE A 124 -18.31 -15.78 1.52
CA PHE A 124 -17.30 -16.55 0.80
C PHE A 124 -15.98 -16.66 1.58
N SER A 125 -15.51 -15.54 2.14
CA SER A 125 -14.30 -15.49 2.93
C SER A 125 -14.40 -16.32 4.20
N TRP A 126 -15.51 -16.19 4.94
CA TRP A 126 -15.73 -16.98 6.15
C TRP A 126 -15.77 -18.49 5.84
N LEU A 127 -16.52 -18.91 4.82
CA LEU A 127 -16.59 -20.30 4.37
C LEU A 127 -15.21 -20.81 3.93
N THR A 128 -14.44 -19.99 3.22
CA THR A 128 -13.06 -20.29 2.85
C THR A 128 -12.20 -20.60 4.07
N LEU A 129 -12.29 -19.79 5.13
CA LEU A 129 -11.55 -20.04 6.37
C LEU A 129 -12.00 -21.34 7.05
N VAL A 130 -13.31 -21.64 7.04
CA VAL A 130 -13.85 -22.90 7.57
C VAL A 130 -13.31 -24.11 6.80
N VAL A 131 -13.36 -24.08 5.46
CA VAL A 131 -12.89 -25.17 4.60
C VAL A 131 -11.39 -25.41 4.78
N VAL A 132 -10.57 -24.35 4.79
CA VAL A 132 -9.12 -24.46 4.97
C VAL A 132 -8.74 -25.11 6.30
N ARG A 133 -9.52 -24.88 7.37
CA ARG A 133 -9.29 -25.50 8.68
C ARG A 133 -9.49 -27.00 8.63
N SER A 134 -10.60 -27.43 8.03
CA SER A 134 -10.98 -28.84 7.96
C SER A 134 -10.12 -29.62 6.95
N HIS A 135 -9.68 -28.96 5.88
CA HIS A 135 -9.02 -29.60 4.76
C HIS A 135 -7.66 -28.96 4.46
N LYS A 136 -6.70 -29.20 5.35
CA LYS A 136 -5.31 -28.70 5.25
C LYS A 136 -4.57 -29.19 4.00
N GLY A 137 -5.10 -30.21 3.33
CA GLY A 137 -4.59 -30.76 2.08
C GLY A 137 -4.92 -29.94 0.84
N PHE A 138 -5.98 -29.11 0.86
CA PHE A 138 -6.41 -28.36 -0.32
C PHE A 138 -5.36 -27.36 -0.81
N ILE A 139 -5.38 -27.10 -2.12
CA ILE A 139 -4.48 -26.12 -2.73
C ILE A 139 -4.62 -24.74 -2.10
N LEU A 140 -5.85 -24.33 -1.77
CA LEU A 140 -6.12 -23.07 -1.08
C LEU A 140 -5.44 -23.01 0.29
N ALA A 141 -5.46 -24.11 1.04
CA ALA A 141 -4.80 -24.21 2.34
C ALA A 141 -3.28 -24.22 2.22
N ARG A 142 -2.70 -24.84 1.17
CA ARG A 142 -1.24 -25.03 0.99
C ARG A 142 -0.56 -23.88 0.24
N ARG A 143 -1.26 -23.29 -0.73
CA ARG A 143 -0.78 -22.30 -1.70
C ARG A 143 -1.84 -21.18 -1.88
N PRO A 144 -2.17 -20.43 -0.81
CA PRO A 144 -3.28 -19.47 -0.83
C PRO A 144 -3.19 -18.47 -1.97
N VAL A 145 -2.05 -17.82 -2.15
CA VAL A 145 -1.89 -16.79 -3.19
C VAL A 145 -2.08 -17.34 -4.60
N VAL A 146 -1.54 -18.54 -4.89
CA VAL A 146 -1.73 -19.16 -6.20
C VAL A 146 -3.21 -19.48 -6.42
N ALA A 147 -3.86 -20.11 -5.44
CA ALA A 147 -5.27 -20.48 -5.55
C ALA A 147 -6.18 -19.25 -5.72
N LEU A 148 -5.95 -18.21 -4.94
CA LEU A 148 -6.73 -16.97 -5.01
C LEU A 148 -6.51 -16.25 -6.35
N LEU A 149 -5.26 -16.13 -6.82
CA LEU A 149 -4.98 -15.54 -8.14
C LEU A 149 -5.56 -16.39 -9.28
N THR A 150 -5.57 -17.72 -9.16
CA THR A 150 -6.24 -18.57 -10.15
C THR A 150 -7.74 -18.30 -10.20
N VAL A 151 -8.39 -18.11 -9.04
CA VAL A 151 -9.81 -17.71 -8.99
C VAL A 151 -9.99 -16.34 -9.64
N GLU A 152 -9.16 -15.36 -9.31
CA GLU A 152 -9.17 -14.01 -9.92
C GLU A 152 -9.11 -14.08 -11.45
N PHE A 153 -8.07 -14.71 -11.99
CA PHE A 153 -7.87 -14.81 -13.44
C PHE A 153 -8.96 -15.65 -14.12
N ALA A 154 -9.49 -16.67 -13.45
CA ALA A 154 -10.60 -17.45 -13.97
C ALA A 154 -11.88 -16.60 -14.04
N LEU A 155 -12.22 -15.85 -12.99
CA LEU A 155 -13.38 -14.95 -12.98
C LEU A 155 -13.23 -13.86 -14.05
N CYS A 156 -12.08 -13.20 -14.10
CA CYS A 156 -11.75 -12.19 -15.11
C CYS A 156 -11.82 -12.75 -16.53
N GLY A 157 -11.32 -13.97 -16.75
CA GLY A 157 -11.40 -14.66 -18.04
C GLY A 157 -12.83 -15.00 -18.42
N LEU A 158 -13.61 -15.56 -17.49
CA LEU A 158 -15.03 -15.88 -17.70
C LEU A 158 -15.85 -14.63 -18.06
N THR A 159 -15.64 -13.51 -17.38
CA THR A 159 -16.32 -12.23 -17.69
C THR A 159 -15.87 -11.61 -19.01
N SER A 160 -14.82 -12.14 -19.64
CA SER A 160 -14.31 -11.68 -20.93
C SER A 160 -14.74 -12.59 -22.10
N LEU A 161 -15.48 -13.67 -21.84
CA LEU A 161 -16.00 -14.56 -22.88
C LEU A 161 -17.35 -14.04 -23.41
N ASP A 162 -17.54 -14.07 -24.72
CA ASP A 162 -18.82 -13.70 -25.37
C ASP A 162 -20.01 -14.54 -24.89
N LEU A 163 -19.75 -15.78 -24.44
CA LEU A 163 -20.75 -16.69 -23.89
C LEU A 163 -21.34 -16.21 -22.55
N VAL A 164 -20.63 -15.35 -21.82
CA VAL A 164 -21.07 -14.81 -20.53
C VAL A 164 -21.48 -13.35 -20.75
N HIS A 165 -22.78 -13.12 -20.90
CA HIS A 165 -23.37 -11.80 -21.14
C HIS A 165 -24.60 -11.57 -20.24
N GLY A 166 -25.12 -10.36 -20.23
CA GLY A 166 -26.26 -9.93 -19.42
C GLY A 166 -25.99 -10.00 -17.92
N LEU A 167 -27.01 -10.45 -17.18
CA LEU A 167 -26.98 -10.54 -15.72
C LEU A 167 -25.86 -11.42 -15.15
N PRO A 168 -25.55 -12.62 -15.71
CA PRO A 168 -24.41 -13.41 -15.27
C PRO A 168 -23.07 -12.67 -15.31
N ARG A 169 -22.79 -11.93 -16.40
CA ARG A 169 -21.55 -11.15 -16.52
C ARG A 169 -21.51 -10.04 -15.49
N LEU A 170 -22.61 -9.29 -15.34
CA LEU A 170 -22.71 -8.22 -14.36
C LEU A 170 -22.53 -8.72 -12.91
N ALA A 171 -23.13 -9.86 -12.56
CA ALA A 171 -23.01 -10.45 -11.23
C ALA A 171 -21.57 -10.91 -10.93
N LEU A 172 -20.94 -11.60 -11.89
CA LEU A 172 -19.55 -12.03 -11.77
C LEU A 172 -18.60 -10.83 -11.67
N TRP A 173 -18.82 -9.80 -12.48
CA TRP A 173 -18.02 -8.58 -12.45
C TRP A 173 -18.18 -7.78 -11.15
N SER A 174 -19.40 -7.75 -10.59
CA SER A 174 -19.67 -7.12 -9.30
C SER A 174 -18.91 -7.82 -8.18
N PHE A 175 -18.92 -9.17 -8.17
CA PHE A 175 -18.14 -9.94 -7.22
C PHE A 175 -16.63 -9.74 -7.42
N LEU A 176 -16.15 -9.78 -8.68
CA LEU A 176 -14.74 -9.57 -9.02
C LEU A 176 -14.24 -8.20 -8.53
N SER A 177 -14.99 -7.13 -8.81
CA SER A 177 -14.65 -5.75 -8.41
C SER A 177 -14.45 -5.60 -6.89
N VAL A 178 -15.19 -6.37 -6.07
CA VAL A 178 -14.98 -6.43 -4.62
C VAL A 178 -13.87 -7.40 -4.23
N TYR A 179 -13.79 -8.57 -4.86
CA TYR A 179 -12.81 -9.60 -4.52
C TYR A 179 -11.37 -9.10 -4.73
N THR A 180 -11.11 -8.42 -5.85
CA THR A 180 -9.80 -7.90 -6.25
C THR A 180 -9.08 -7.09 -5.15
N PRO A 181 -9.67 -6.02 -4.57
CA PRO A 181 -9.00 -5.26 -3.52
C PRO A 181 -8.83 -6.04 -2.20
N TYR A 182 -9.54 -7.16 -2.00
CA TYR A 182 -9.51 -7.93 -0.76
C TYR A 182 -8.63 -9.19 -0.81
N ILE A 183 -8.18 -9.61 -2.00
CA ILE A 183 -7.44 -10.86 -2.22
C ILE A 183 -6.24 -11.04 -1.28
N TRP A 184 -5.48 -9.97 -1.03
CA TRP A 184 -4.27 -10.01 -0.20
C TRP A 184 -4.57 -10.14 1.29
N PHE A 185 -5.69 -9.56 1.74
CA PHE A 185 -6.17 -9.72 3.12
C PHE A 185 -6.62 -11.15 3.37
N LEU A 186 -7.38 -11.73 2.43
CA LEU A 186 -7.79 -13.12 2.48
C LEU A 186 -6.59 -14.07 2.45
N ALA A 187 -5.55 -13.76 1.67
CA ALA A 187 -4.32 -14.56 1.65
C ALA A 187 -3.65 -14.62 3.03
N TYR A 188 -3.52 -13.48 3.73
CA TYR A 188 -3.00 -13.46 5.11
C TYR A 188 -3.90 -14.23 6.07
N ALA A 189 -5.21 -14.07 5.96
CA ALA A 189 -6.18 -14.76 6.80
C ALA A 189 -6.10 -16.28 6.64
N ILE A 190 -5.95 -16.78 5.41
CA ILE A 190 -5.77 -18.21 5.12
C ILE A 190 -4.45 -18.72 5.72
N VAL A 191 -3.34 -17.98 5.57
CA VAL A 191 -2.06 -18.34 6.18
C VAL A 191 -2.16 -18.41 7.71
N ASP A 192 -2.86 -17.46 8.32
CA ASP A 192 -3.08 -17.41 9.78
C ASP A 192 -3.89 -18.60 10.31
N GLN A 193 -4.62 -19.33 9.46
CA GLN A 193 -5.33 -20.56 9.89
C GLN A 193 -4.38 -21.69 10.30
N ARG A 194 -3.09 -21.58 9.95
CA ARG A 194 -2.05 -22.54 10.35
C ARG A 194 -1.48 -22.25 11.74
N ALA A 195 -1.75 -21.08 12.33
CA ALA A 195 -1.25 -20.71 13.64
C ALA A 195 -1.97 -21.50 14.76
N ARG A 196 -1.22 -21.92 15.79
CA ARG A 196 -1.77 -22.62 16.95
C ARG A 196 -2.73 -21.73 17.76
N ASP A 197 -2.40 -20.45 17.86
CA ASP A 197 -3.14 -19.41 18.58
C ASP A 197 -3.96 -18.56 17.60
N ARG A 198 -4.77 -19.20 16.75
CA ARG A 198 -5.59 -18.52 15.75
C ARG A 198 -6.56 -17.51 16.38
N SER A 199 -6.68 -16.33 15.78
CA SER A 199 -7.69 -15.35 16.18
C SER A 199 -9.11 -15.79 15.81
N PRO A 200 -10.13 -15.42 16.60
CA PRO A 200 -11.54 -15.69 16.28
C PRO A 200 -11.99 -15.11 14.93
N ASP A 201 -13.08 -15.65 14.39
CA ASP A 201 -13.52 -15.38 13.01
C ASP A 201 -13.87 -13.91 12.77
N ALA A 202 -14.60 -13.29 13.71
CA ALA A 202 -14.90 -11.86 13.65
C ALA A 202 -13.62 -11.01 13.62
N PHE A 203 -12.61 -11.36 14.42
CA PHE A 203 -11.33 -10.66 14.41
C PHE A 203 -10.60 -10.84 13.07
N GLN A 204 -10.60 -12.04 12.50
CA GLN A 204 -9.99 -12.32 11.20
C GLN A 204 -10.64 -11.50 10.08
N LEU A 205 -11.96 -11.57 9.98
CA LEU A 205 -12.73 -10.84 8.96
C LEU A 205 -12.64 -9.33 9.16
N GLY A 206 -12.52 -8.85 10.39
CA GLY A 206 -12.29 -7.44 10.69
C GLY A 206 -10.88 -6.94 10.37
N THR A 207 -9.96 -7.81 9.94
CA THR A 207 -8.65 -7.37 9.40
C THR A 207 -8.68 -7.07 7.91
N PHE A 208 -9.82 -7.23 7.24
CA PHE A 208 -9.94 -7.04 5.80
C PHE A 208 -10.29 -5.58 5.54
N HIS A 209 -9.38 -4.81 4.94
CA HIS A 209 -9.51 -3.34 4.85
C HIS A 209 -9.90 -2.73 6.20
N PRO A 210 -9.10 -2.96 7.26
CA PRO A 210 -9.49 -2.56 8.60
C PRO A 210 -9.80 -1.06 8.63
N PHE A 211 -10.71 -0.61 9.49
CA PHE A 211 -11.24 0.77 9.48
C PHE A 211 -10.19 1.92 9.53
N TRP A 212 -8.94 1.63 9.88
CA TRP A 212 -7.82 2.59 9.82
C TRP A 212 -7.03 2.58 8.50
N GLY A 213 -7.29 1.64 7.59
CA GLY A 213 -6.50 1.35 6.39
C GLY A 213 -6.94 2.08 5.12
N GLY A 214 -8.07 2.78 5.17
CA GLY A 214 -8.66 3.47 4.02
C GLY A 214 -8.95 2.53 2.84
N PRO A 215 -9.10 3.05 1.61
CA PRO A 215 -9.43 2.24 0.42
C PRO A 215 -8.23 1.44 -0.15
N SER A 216 -7.15 1.27 0.62
CA SER A 216 -5.90 0.70 0.11
C SER A 216 -5.92 -0.83 0.08
N SER A 217 -5.67 -1.44 -1.10
CA SER A 217 -5.49 -2.89 -1.24
C SER A 217 -4.23 -3.46 -0.56
N ILE A 218 -3.35 -2.60 -0.01
CA ILE A 218 -2.20 -3.00 0.80
C ILE A 218 -2.67 -3.31 2.23
N PRO A 219 -2.40 -4.52 2.77
CA PRO A 219 -2.75 -4.87 4.14
C PRO A 219 -1.90 -4.15 5.21
N PHE A 220 -2.27 -2.93 5.57
CA PHE A 220 -1.64 -2.15 6.65
C PHE A 220 -1.94 -2.78 8.02
N GLY A 221 -1.01 -3.62 8.48
CA GLY A 221 -1.20 -4.50 9.64
C GLY A 221 -1.05 -5.99 9.32
N LYS A 222 -0.79 -6.33 8.04
CA LYS A 222 -0.69 -7.70 7.52
C LYS A 222 -1.98 -8.50 7.73
N GLY A 223 -2.03 -9.28 8.79
CA GLY A 223 -3.15 -10.14 9.18
C GLY A 223 -3.26 -10.27 10.69
N ALA A 224 -4.28 -10.98 11.16
CA ALA A 224 -4.62 -11.07 12.56
C ALA A 224 -3.48 -11.57 13.46
N GLY A 225 -2.67 -12.52 12.98
CA GLY A 225 -1.51 -13.04 13.70
C GLY A 225 -0.44 -11.98 13.97
N PHE A 226 -0.23 -11.06 13.03
CA PHE A 226 0.72 -9.95 13.21
C PHE A 226 0.14 -8.87 14.16
N LEU A 227 -1.13 -8.54 14.01
CA LEU A 227 -1.82 -7.59 14.88
C LEU A 227 -1.80 -8.06 16.35
N ARG A 228 -2.09 -9.34 16.63
CA ARG A 228 -2.01 -9.91 17.98
C ARG A 228 -0.63 -9.74 18.62
N LYS A 229 0.44 -9.99 17.84
CA LYS A 229 1.83 -9.88 18.34
C LYS A 229 2.23 -8.44 18.66
N THR A 230 1.64 -7.47 17.95
CA THR A 230 1.98 -6.05 18.07
C THR A 230 1.08 -5.29 19.05
N LEU A 231 -0.05 -5.88 19.46
CA LEU A 231 -0.96 -5.26 20.43
C LEU A 231 -0.24 -4.93 21.75
N SER A 232 -0.51 -3.73 22.26
CA SER A 232 -0.01 -3.26 23.56
C SER A 232 -0.59 -4.11 24.69
N LYS A 233 0.25 -4.46 25.67
CA LYS A 233 -0.12 -5.40 26.74
C LYS A 233 -0.35 -4.73 28.09
N THR A 234 0.16 -3.52 28.28
CA THR A 234 0.06 -2.76 29.51
C THR A 234 -0.56 -1.39 29.25
N PRO A 235 -1.20 -0.74 30.24
CA PRO A 235 -1.71 0.62 30.10
C PRO A 235 -0.64 1.64 29.69
N ALA A 236 0.58 1.49 30.23
CA ALA A 236 1.72 2.34 29.87
C ALA A 236 2.15 2.13 28.41
N ASP A 237 2.27 0.87 27.95
CA ASP A 237 2.56 0.57 26.55
C ASP A 237 1.49 1.14 25.61
N LEU A 238 0.22 1.03 26.00
CA LEU A 238 -0.90 1.57 25.24
C LEU A 238 -0.78 3.10 25.12
N ALA A 239 -0.57 3.80 26.23
CA ALA A 239 -0.39 5.26 26.25
C ALA A 239 0.78 5.70 25.35
N ILE A 240 1.94 5.06 25.47
CA ILE A 240 3.10 5.32 24.60
C ILE A 240 2.75 5.09 23.13
N THR A 241 2.01 4.02 22.83
CA THR A 241 1.60 3.66 21.47
C THR A 241 0.64 4.69 20.90
N GLN A 242 -0.35 5.14 21.67
CA GLN A 242 -1.31 6.17 21.25
C GLN A 242 -0.66 7.54 21.07
N ILE A 243 0.24 7.96 21.96
CA ILE A 243 1.05 9.18 21.77
C ILE A 243 1.86 9.07 20.48
N LYS A 244 2.53 7.94 20.25
CA LYS A 244 3.25 7.67 18.98
C LYS A 244 2.32 7.62 17.78
N GLY A 245 1.05 7.24 17.94
CA GLY A 245 0.01 7.30 16.91
C GLY A 245 -0.31 8.73 16.53
N VAL A 246 -0.66 9.56 17.51
CA VAL A 246 -0.93 11.00 17.31
C VAL A 246 0.28 11.71 16.68
N LYS A 247 1.51 11.42 17.11
CA LYS A 247 2.72 11.95 16.46
C LYS A 247 2.79 11.61 14.97
N LEU A 248 2.42 10.40 14.58
CA LEU A 248 2.42 10.02 13.16
C LEU A 248 1.29 10.69 12.39
N LEU A 249 0.11 10.86 12.98
CA LEU A 249 -1.00 11.58 12.35
C LEU A 249 -0.63 13.05 12.08
N LEU A 250 -0.04 13.72 13.08
CA LEU A 250 0.46 15.09 12.91
C LEU A 250 1.59 15.16 11.88
N TRP A 251 2.52 14.19 11.89
CA TRP A 251 3.57 14.12 10.89
C TRP A 251 3.02 13.87 9.47
N SER A 252 1.97 13.08 9.35
CA SER A 252 1.25 12.89 8.08
C SER A 252 0.74 14.24 7.54
N ASN A 253 0.14 15.07 8.40
CA ASN A 253 -0.31 16.41 8.01
C ASN A 253 0.83 17.33 7.59
N VAL A 254 1.98 17.26 8.25
CA VAL A 254 3.18 18.02 7.83
C VAL A 254 3.62 17.59 6.43
N LEU A 255 3.65 16.29 6.14
CA LEU A 255 4.01 15.77 4.82
C LEU A 255 2.97 16.15 3.74
N LEU A 256 1.68 16.16 4.10
CA LEU A 256 0.61 16.63 3.21
C LEU A 256 0.76 18.12 2.91
N ALA A 257 0.94 18.96 3.92
CA ALA A 257 1.15 20.39 3.77
C ALA A 257 2.39 20.68 2.91
N MET A 258 3.48 19.93 3.12
CA MET A 258 4.67 20.02 2.27
C MET A 258 4.38 19.63 0.82
N LYS A 259 3.60 18.56 0.58
CA LYS A 259 3.16 18.22 -0.78
C LYS A 259 2.36 19.37 -1.41
N VAL A 260 1.38 19.92 -0.70
CA VAL A 260 0.54 21.02 -1.20
C VAL A 260 1.38 22.25 -1.53
N ALA A 261 2.27 22.65 -0.64
CA ALA A 261 3.17 23.77 -0.86
C ALA A 261 4.09 23.54 -2.08
N LEU A 262 4.69 22.36 -2.19
CA LEU A 262 5.54 22.02 -3.33
C LEU A 262 4.75 21.91 -4.63
N THR A 263 3.52 21.40 -4.62
CA THR A 263 2.62 21.42 -5.78
C THR A 263 2.38 22.85 -6.25
N TRP A 264 2.05 23.75 -5.33
CA TRP A 264 1.85 25.16 -5.65
C TRP A 264 3.13 25.80 -6.24
N ILE A 265 4.30 25.55 -5.65
CA ILE A 265 5.58 26.06 -6.16
C ILE A 265 5.87 25.47 -7.55
N CYS A 266 5.90 24.15 -7.68
CA CYS A 266 6.32 23.46 -8.90
C CYS A 266 5.34 23.66 -10.05
N GLU A 267 4.04 23.47 -9.82
CA GLU A 267 3.05 23.46 -10.90
C GLU A 267 2.50 24.86 -11.20
N GLN A 268 2.33 25.73 -10.21
CA GLN A 268 1.71 27.06 -10.43
C GLN A 268 2.73 28.20 -10.55
N LYS A 269 3.85 28.15 -9.81
CA LYS A 269 4.86 29.22 -9.86
C LYS A 269 5.98 28.95 -10.85
N LEU A 270 6.45 27.71 -10.93
CA LEU A 270 7.52 27.31 -11.84
C LEU A 270 6.99 26.69 -13.15
N SER A 271 5.67 26.50 -13.26
CA SER A 271 5.01 25.92 -14.44
C SER A 271 5.63 24.60 -14.90
N ILE A 272 6.10 23.77 -13.96
CA ILE A 272 6.65 22.45 -14.25
C ILE A 272 5.49 21.58 -14.77
N PRO A 273 5.56 21.08 -16.02
CA PRO A 273 4.48 20.28 -16.59
C PRO A 273 4.40 18.90 -15.92
N SER A 274 3.27 18.21 -16.10
CA SER A 274 3.22 16.78 -15.80
C SER A 274 4.17 16.01 -16.73
N VAL A 275 4.60 14.82 -16.30
CA VAL A 275 5.42 13.94 -17.14
C VAL A 275 4.66 13.55 -18.41
N GLU A 276 3.35 13.31 -18.31
CA GLU A 276 2.48 13.01 -19.44
C GLU A 276 2.48 14.16 -20.47
N LEU A 277 2.31 15.41 -20.01
CA LEU A 277 2.33 16.58 -20.89
C LEU A 277 3.71 16.78 -21.53
N ALA A 278 4.79 16.60 -20.77
CA ALA A 278 6.14 16.74 -21.28
C ALA A 278 6.49 15.67 -22.33
N LEU A 279 6.04 14.44 -22.10
CA LEU A 279 6.23 13.31 -23.01
C LEU A 279 5.38 13.50 -24.29
N GLY A 280 4.10 13.87 -24.16
CA GLY A 280 3.24 14.18 -25.31
C GLY A 280 3.83 15.27 -26.20
N ALA A 281 4.25 16.40 -25.61
CA ALA A 281 4.89 17.49 -26.35
C ALA A 281 6.20 17.04 -27.06
N TYR A 282 6.96 16.14 -26.45
CA TYR A 282 8.13 15.55 -27.10
C TYR A 282 7.76 14.72 -28.33
N LEU A 283 6.73 13.87 -28.25
CA LEU A 283 6.26 13.07 -29.38
C LEU A 283 5.68 13.93 -30.51
N ASP A 284 5.06 15.06 -30.17
CA ASP A 284 4.51 16.03 -31.13
C ASP A 284 5.58 16.91 -31.78
N GLY A 285 6.87 16.67 -31.50
CA GLY A 285 7.99 17.47 -32.03
C GLY A 285 8.13 18.85 -31.38
N GLN A 286 7.42 19.11 -30.27
CA GLN A 286 7.42 20.35 -29.51
C GLN A 286 8.03 20.15 -28.11
N ALA A 287 9.14 19.42 -28.04
CA ALA A 287 9.76 19.03 -26.78
C ALA A 287 10.10 20.25 -25.90
N PHE A 288 9.76 20.15 -24.62
CA PHE A 288 10.23 21.11 -23.62
C PHE A 288 11.77 21.07 -23.52
N PRO A 289 12.41 22.15 -23.04
CA PRO A 289 13.82 22.12 -22.71
C PRO A 289 14.17 20.97 -21.76
N VAL A 290 15.32 20.33 -21.96
CA VAL A 290 15.77 19.14 -21.20
C VAL A 290 15.67 19.35 -19.68
N LEU A 291 16.03 20.54 -19.19
CA LEU A 291 15.94 20.87 -17.76
C LEU A 291 14.50 20.84 -17.23
N ILE A 292 13.52 21.26 -18.03
CA ILE A 292 12.09 21.19 -17.70
C ILE A 292 11.62 19.74 -17.70
N GLY A 293 12.07 18.93 -18.67
CA GLY A 293 11.78 17.49 -18.71
C GLY A 293 12.30 16.75 -17.47
N TRP A 294 13.55 17.01 -17.05
CA TRP A 294 14.09 16.51 -15.78
C TRP A 294 13.28 17.01 -14.58
N SER A 295 12.92 18.29 -14.55
CA SER A 295 12.13 18.87 -13.45
C SER A 295 10.77 18.20 -13.32
N ALA A 296 10.11 17.87 -14.43
CA ALA A 296 8.85 17.13 -14.45
C ALA A 296 9.00 15.72 -13.84
N LEU A 297 10.04 14.97 -14.22
CA LEU A 297 10.33 13.65 -13.65
C LEU A 297 10.66 13.71 -12.16
N PHE A 298 11.53 14.63 -11.75
CA PHE A 298 11.90 14.82 -10.36
C PHE A 298 10.69 15.17 -9.49
N TRP A 299 9.88 16.13 -9.94
CA TRP A 299 8.69 16.54 -9.23
C TRP A 299 7.66 15.42 -9.15
N SER A 300 7.37 14.74 -10.26
CA SER A 300 6.42 13.61 -10.28
C SER A 300 6.84 12.51 -9.31
N THR A 301 8.13 12.17 -9.28
CA THR A 301 8.69 11.18 -8.35
C THR A 301 8.56 11.63 -6.89
N ALA A 302 8.88 12.90 -6.60
CA ALA A 302 8.78 13.46 -5.25
C ALA A 302 7.31 13.52 -4.77
N LYS A 303 6.40 13.96 -5.63
CA LYS A 303 4.96 14.02 -5.37
C LYS A 303 4.39 12.64 -5.06
N PHE A 304 4.77 11.61 -5.82
CA PHE A 304 4.43 10.22 -5.55
C PHE A 304 4.97 9.75 -4.19
N CYS A 305 6.27 9.96 -3.94
CA CYS A 305 6.90 9.56 -2.68
C CYS A 305 6.23 10.21 -1.45
N LEU A 306 5.86 11.49 -1.54
CA LEU A 306 5.13 12.19 -0.49
C LEU A 306 3.74 11.62 -0.28
N ARG A 307 3.01 11.35 -1.37
CA ARG A 307 1.69 10.70 -1.34
C ARG A 307 1.73 9.37 -0.60
N THR A 308 2.65 8.48 -0.99
CA THR A 308 2.81 7.18 -0.32
C THR A 308 3.20 7.35 1.14
N ALA A 309 4.09 8.31 1.45
CA ALA A 309 4.56 8.52 2.80
C ALA A 309 3.44 9.00 3.73
N TYR A 310 2.70 10.06 3.40
CA TYR A 310 1.68 10.56 4.32
C TYR A 310 0.53 9.55 4.51
N TRP A 311 0.03 8.93 3.43
CA TRP A 311 -1.04 7.90 3.56
C TRP A 311 -0.61 6.75 4.47
N GLY A 312 0.61 6.24 4.27
CA GLY A 312 1.16 5.21 5.15
C GLY A 312 1.32 5.65 6.61
N HIS A 313 1.56 6.94 6.89
CA HIS A 313 1.63 7.46 8.26
C HIS A 313 0.24 7.66 8.88
N LEU A 314 -0.74 8.10 8.10
CA LEU A 314 -2.14 8.20 8.50
C LEU A 314 -2.67 6.85 8.98
N PHE A 315 -2.53 5.80 8.15
CA PHE A 315 -3.06 4.48 8.47
C PHE A 315 -2.39 3.85 9.71
N ILE A 316 -1.07 4.00 9.83
CA ILE A 316 -0.33 3.49 10.99
C ILE A 316 -0.59 4.33 12.25
N GLY A 317 -0.84 5.63 12.09
CA GLY A 317 -1.32 6.50 13.15
C GLY A 317 -2.64 5.98 13.72
N GLY A 318 -3.63 5.72 12.87
CA GLY A 318 -4.93 5.15 13.25
C GLY A 318 -4.81 3.78 13.95
N ALA A 319 -4.03 2.86 13.38
CA ALA A 319 -3.80 1.55 14.01
C ALA A 319 -3.14 1.64 15.40
N ARG A 320 -2.24 2.62 15.61
CA ARG A 320 -1.60 2.86 16.90
C ARG A 320 -2.57 3.43 17.94
N LEU A 321 -3.60 4.17 17.52
CA LEU A 321 -4.68 4.57 18.43
C LEU A 321 -5.45 3.36 18.97
N ALA A 322 -5.61 2.32 18.15
CA ALA A 322 -6.15 1.02 18.56
C ALA A 322 -5.19 0.18 19.41
N GLY A 323 -3.99 0.68 19.70
CA GLY A 323 -3.00 0.02 20.55
C GLY A 323 -2.06 -0.94 19.82
N PHE A 324 -2.11 -1.02 18.48
CA PHE A 324 -1.17 -1.84 17.72
C PHE A 324 0.18 -1.12 17.54
N ARG A 325 1.27 -1.73 18.02
CA ARG A 325 2.65 -1.20 17.93
C ARG A 325 3.26 -1.43 16.54
N LEU A 326 2.52 -1.02 15.52
CA LEU A 326 2.88 -1.19 14.13
C LEU A 326 4.12 -0.37 13.74
N PRO A 327 5.08 -0.95 12.97
CA PRO A 327 6.14 -0.19 12.33
C PRO A 327 5.63 0.92 11.41
N ARG A 328 6.44 1.95 11.17
CA ARG A 328 6.07 3.01 10.21
C ARG A 328 6.08 2.45 8.79
N ALA A 329 5.17 2.94 7.96
CA ALA A 329 5.15 2.60 6.54
C ALA A 329 6.39 3.09 5.78
N THR A 330 6.93 4.26 6.14
CA THR A 330 8.11 4.84 5.48
C THR A 330 9.03 5.46 6.53
N TRP A 331 10.36 5.28 6.38
CA TRP A 331 11.35 5.80 7.32
C TRP A 331 12.63 6.27 6.65
N ARG A 332 12.81 7.59 6.57
CA ARG A 332 14.02 8.27 6.04
C ARG A 332 14.51 7.66 4.71
N PRO A 333 13.65 7.54 3.68
CA PRO A 333 14.01 6.87 2.43
C PRO A 333 15.12 7.60 1.67
N LEU A 334 15.17 8.94 1.74
CA LEU A 334 16.20 9.77 1.09
C LEU A 334 17.60 9.58 1.68
N GLU A 335 17.72 8.93 2.84
CA GLU A 335 19.02 8.63 3.45
C GLU A 335 19.53 7.23 3.13
N ALA A 336 18.82 6.49 2.28
CA ALA A 336 19.25 5.19 1.83
C ALA A 336 20.62 5.30 1.12
N ARG A 337 21.55 4.42 1.50
CA ARG A 337 22.89 4.34 0.93
C ARG A 337 22.96 3.37 -0.25
N THR A 338 21.93 2.54 -0.42
CA THR A 338 21.81 1.50 -1.45
C THR A 338 20.35 1.32 -1.88
N LEU A 339 20.10 0.71 -3.05
CA LEU A 339 18.74 0.45 -3.52
C LEU A 339 17.97 -0.50 -2.60
N ILE A 340 18.64 -1.51 -2.04
CA ILE A 340 18.00 -2.39 -1.06
C ILE A 340 17.62 -1.64 0.22
N GLU A 341 18.47 -0.74 0.70
CA GLU A 341 18.15 0.07 1.87
C GLU A 341 16.95 0.98 1.61
N TYR A 342 16.86 1.56 0.40
CA TYR A 342 15.70 2.34 -0.03
C TYR A 342 14.43 1.49 -0.02
N PHE A 343 14.47 0.31 -0.64
CA PHE A 343 13.34 -0.64 -0.68
C PHE A 343 12.90 -1.09 0.73
N ASN A 344 13.83 -1.22 1.67
CA ASN A 344 13.51 -1.54 3.06
C ASN A 344 12.94 -0.37 3.87
N ARG A 345 13.14 0.87 3.40
CA ARG A 345 12.73 2.12 4.07
C ARG A 345 11.46 2.74 3.47
N PHE A 346 11.07 2.37 2.26
CA PHE A 346 9.94 2.93 1.53
C PHE A 346 8.82 1.87 1.36
N SER A 347 7.59 2.22 1.74
CA SER A 347 6.41 1.34 1.60
C SER A 347 6.56 -0.04 2.27
N TYR A 348 6.87 -0.05 3.57
CA TYR A 348 7.12 -1.24 4.38
C TYR A 348 6.05 -2.33 4.22
N TYR A 349 4.76 -2.00 4.29
CA TYR A 349 3.69 -2.99 4.26
C TYR A 349 3.52 -3.65 2.89
N PHE A 350 3.68 -2.89 1.81
CA PHE A 350 3.71 -3.45 0.47
C PHE A 350 4.91 -4.37 0.29
N LYS A 351 6.10 -3.90 0.69
CA LYS A 351 7.33 -4.69 0.69
C LYS A 351 7.17 -5.99 1.48
N GLU A 352 6.56 -5.94 2.66
CA GLU A 352 6.33 -7.14 3.48
C GLU A 352 5.35 -8.13 2.84
N LEU A 353 4.29 -7.65 2.16
CA LEU A 353 3.42 -8.51 1.34
C LEU A 353 4.23 -9.26 0.29
N LEU A 354 5.09 -8.54 -0.45
CA LEU A 354 5.97 -9.17 -1.44
C LEU A 354 6.95 -10.17 -0.80
N VAL A 355 7.46 -9.84 0.39
CA VAL A 355 8.36 -10.74 1.11
C VAL A 355 7.66 -12.02 1.56
N ASP A 356 6.51 -11.89 2.22
CA ASP A 356 5.79 -13.01 2.82
C ASP A 356 5.25 -13.97 1.74
N PHE A 357 4.78 -13.45 0.61
CA PHE A 357 4.11 -14.25 -0.41
C PHE A 357 4.94 -14.63 -1.64
N PHE A 358 6.01 -13.90 -1.94
CA PHE A 358 6.83 -14.17 -3.13
C PHE A 358 8.28 -14.47 -2.77
N PHE A 359 8.91 -13.64 -1.93
CA PHE A 359 10.31 -13.82 -1.54
C PHE A 359 10.52 -15.12 -0.76
N VAL A 360 9.88 -15.25 0.40
CA VAL A 360 10.08 -16.35 1.35
C VAL A 360 9.75 -17.70 0.69
N PRO A 361 8.60 -17.85 0.00
CA PRO A 361 8.26 -19.07 -0.73
C PRO A 361 9.29 -19.46 -1.81
N THR A 362 9.90 -18.48 -2.48
CA THR A 362 10.90 -18.71 -3.53
C THR A 362 12.26 -19.06 -2.93
N PHE A 363 12.71 -18.28 -1.94
CA PHE A 363 14.00 -18.44 -1.28
C PHE A 363 14.18 -19.84 -0.71
N PHE A 364 13.15 -20.39 -0.07
CA PHE A 364 13.25 -21.75 0.51
C PHE A 364 13.15 -22.88 -0.52
N ARG A 365 12.79 -22.62 -1.78
CA ARG A 365 12.56 -23.66 -2.80
C ARG A 365 13.63 -23.73 -3.88
N VAL A 366 14.10 -22.60 -4.38
CA VAL A 366 14.91 -22.54 -5.61
C VAL A 366 16.38 -22.22 -5.29
N PHE A 367 17.30 -22.68 -6.14
CA PHE A 367 18.74 -22.35 -6.10
C PHE A 367 19.43 -22.59 -4.74
N ARG A 368 19.00 -23.58 -3.95
CA ARG A 368 19.52 -23.85 -2.59
C ARG A 368 21.05 -23.99 -2.51
N ARG A 369 21.69 -24.50 -3.57
CA ARG A 369 23.15 -24.67 -3.68
C ARG A 369 23.91 -23.41 -4.12
N HIS A 370 23.21 -22.35 -4.53
CA HIS A 370 23.82 -21.10 -5.02
C HIS A 370 23.26 -19.91 -4.23
N PRO A 371 23.81 -19.60 -3.03
CA PRO A 371 23.23 -18.62 -2.12
C PRO A 371 23.01 -17.23 -2.73
N ARG A 372 23.94 -16.75 -3.58
CA ARG A 372 23.82 -15.46 -4.27
C ARG A 372 22.71 -15.46 -5.32
N LEU A 373 22.62 -16.51 -6.14
CA LEU A 373 21.56 -16.65 -7.14
C LEU A 373 20.19 -16.83 -6.48
N ARG A 374 20.11 -17.63 -5.41
CA ARG A 374 18.90 -17.76 -4.58
C ARG A 374 18.43 -16.43 -4.04
N MET A 375 19.36 -15.64 -3.52
CA MET A 375 19.08 -14.32 -2.97
C MET A 375 18.55 -13.39 -4.07
N PHE A 376 19.29 -13.25 -5.17
CA PHE A 376 18.88 -12.46 -6.31
C PHE A 376 17.49 -12.86 -6.83
N PHE A 377 17.29 -14.15 -7.08
CA PHE A 377 16.05 -14.66 -7.68
C PHE A 377 14.85 -14.53 -6.74
N ALA A 378 15.02 -14.76 -5.43
CA ALA A 378 13.94 -14.51 -4.47
C ALA A 378 13.56 -13.02 -4.40
N THR A 379 14.55 -12.12 -4.45
CA THR A 379 14.29 -10.67 -4.56
C THR A 379 13.58 -10.34 -5.87
N PHE A 380 13.97 -10.97 -6.98
CA PHE A 380 13.36 -10.78 -8.28
C PHE A 380 11.89 -11.21 -8.30
N MET A 381 11.58 -12.38 -7.73
CA MET A 381 10.20 -12.86 -7.63
C MET A 381 9.32 -11.92 -6.79
N ALA A 382 9.89 -11.26 -5.78
CA ALA A 382 9.16 -10.31 -4.94
C ALA A 382 9.00 -8.95 -5.61
N ALA A 383 10.10 -8.25 -5.91
CA ALA A 383 10.09 -6.89 -6.43
C ALA A 383 9.72 -6.79 -7.92
N GLY A 384 9.84 -7.90 -8.66
CA GLY A 384 9.48 -8.03 -10.08
C GLY A 384 8.11 -8.66 -10.22
N VAL A 385 8.04 -10.00 -10.13
CA VAL A 385 6.80 -10.76 -10.42
C VAL A 385 5.65 -10.40 -9.49
N GLY A 386 5.87 -10.43 -8.17
CA GLY A 386 4.82 -10.09 -7.21
C GLY A 386 4.34 -8.65 -7.33
N ASN A 387 5.23 -7.74 -7.69
CA ASN A 387 4.93 -6.33 -7.90
C ASN A 387 4.04 -6.14 -9.16
N VAL A 388 4.41 -6.75 -10.29
CA VAL A 388 3.58 -6.76 -11.52
C VAL A 388 2.20 -7.32 -11.23
N ILE A 389 2.12 -8.50 -10.60
CA ILE A 389 0.84 -9.15 -10.29
C ILE A 389 -0.02 -8.28 -9.39
N PHE A 390 0.56 -7.70 -8.33
CA PHE A 390 -0.19 -6.84 -7.41
C PHE A 390 -0.83 -5.66 -8.13
N HIS A 391 -0.06 -4.93 -8.95
CA HIS A 391 -0.56 -3.74 -9.62
C HIS A 391 -1.49 -4.07 -10.77
N PHE A 392 -1.27 -5.18 -11.49
CA PHE A 392 -2.17 -5.62 -12.56
C PHE A 392 -3.53 -6.02 -12.00
N VAL A 393 -3.54 -6.88 -10.97
CA VAL A 393 -4.78 -7.32 -10.33
C VAL A 393 -5.53 -6.13 -9.75
N ARG A 394 -4.84 -5.18 -9.09
CA ARG A 394 -5.47 -3.97 -8.53
C ARG A 394 -6.25 -3.14 -9.55
N GLU A 395 -5.86 -3.17 -10.83
CA GLU A 395 -6.42 -2.37 -11.93
C GLU A 395 -7.31 -3.23 -12.86
N VAL A 396 -8.08 -4.16 -12.27
CA VAL A 396 -8.98 -5.07 -13.00
C VAL A 396 -10.04 -4.32 -13.82
N ASP A 397 -10.40 -3.10 -13.40
CA ASP A 397 -11.31 -2.19 -14.09
C ASP A 397 -10.84 -1.88 -15.52
N LEU A 398 -9.53 -1.83 -15.77
CA LEU A 398 -8.99 -1.68 -17.12
C LEU A 398 -9.43 -2.83 -18.03
N VAL A 399 -9.58 -4.05 -17.51
CA VAL A 399 -10.03 -5.19 -18.34
C VAL A 399 -11.47 -4.98 -18.82
N ALA A 400 -12.36 -4.41 -18.01
CA ALA A 400 -13.71 -4.08 -18.46
C ALA A 400 -13.73 -2.90 -19.45
N ALA A 401 -12.84 -1.93 -19.27
CA ALA A 401 -12.82 -0.72 -20.10
C ALA A 401 -12.26 -0.96 -21.51
N MET A 402 -11.18 -1.73 -21.64
CA MET A 402 -10.46 -1.91 -22.92
C MET A 402 -10.29 -3.38 -23.36
N GLY A 403 -10.74 -4.35 -22.55
CA GLY A 403 -10.55 -5.77 -22.82
C GLY A 403 -9.19 -6.31 -22.38
N VAL A 404 -9.07 -7.63 -22.27
CA VAL A 404 -7.89 -8.31 -21.71
C VAL A 404 -6.61 -8.01 -22.50
N SER A 405 -6.67 -8.04 -23.83
CA SER A 405 -5.49 -7.85 -24.68
C SER A 405 -4.90 -6.45 -24.51
N ALA A 406 -5.73 -5.41 -24.63
CA ALA A 406 -5.30 -4.02 -24.46
C ALA A 406 -4.88 -3.74 -23.01
N ALA A 407 -5.53 -4.34 -22.02
CA ALA A 407 -5.13 -4.23 -20.62
C ALA A 407 -3.71 -4.81 -20.38
N ILE A 408 -3.39 -5.96 -20.97
CA ILE A 408 -2.04 -6.55 -20.89
C ILE A 408 -1.01 -5.65 -21.60
N GLU A 409 -1.33 -5.19 -22.80
CA GLU A 409 -0.45 -4.35 -23.60
C GLU A 409 -0.13 -3.03 -22.88
N SER A 410 -1.13 -2.38 -22.29
CA SER A 410 -0.97 -1.15 -21.52
C SER A 410 -0.12 -1.32 -20.26
N PHE A 411 0.05 -2.57 -19.79
CA PHE A 411 0.89 -2.89 -18.65
C PHE A 411 2.37 -3.10 -18.99
N THR A 412 2.73 -3.16 -20.28
CA THR A 412 4.11 -3.45 -20.74
C THR A 412 5.15 -2.50 -20.15
N SER A 413 4.86 -1.19 -20.11
CA SER A 413 5.76 -0.20 -19.48
C SER A 413 5.97 -0.48 -17.99
N TYR A 414 4.90 -0.83 -17.28
CA TYR A 414 4.98 -1.12 -15.84
C TYR A 414 5.70 -2.46 -15.56
N ALA A 415 5.50 -3.46 -16.42
CA ALA A 415 6.26 -4.71 -16.34
C ALA A 415 7.77 -4.45 -16.53
N PHE A 416 8.14 -3.56 -17.46
CA PHE A 416 9.52 -3.11 -17.63
C PHE A 416 10.05 -2.35 -16.41
N TYR A 417 9.24 -1.44 -15.84
CA TYR A 417 9.55 -0.79 -14.56
C TYR A 417 9.92 -1.81 -13.47
N CYS A 418 9.08 -2.84 -13.28
CA CYS A 418 9.31 -3.88 -12.30
C CYS A 418 10.56 -4.72 -12.59
N LEU A 419 10.84 -5.04 -13.86
CA LEU A 419 12.02 -5.78 -14.29
C LEU A 419 13.31 -5.04 -13.88
N VAL A 420 13.41 -3.75 -14.22
CA VAL A 420 14.59 -2.93 -13.92
C VAL A 420 14.72 -2.70 -12.42
N LEU A 421 13.61 -2.40 -11.72
CA LEU A 421 13.58 -2.26 -10.26
C LEU A 421 14.11 -3.51 -9.56
N ALA A 422 13.54 -4.67 -9.92
CA ALA A 422 13.86 -5.95 -9.30
C ALA A 422 15.32 -6.35 -9.53
N THR A 423 15.84 -6.09 -10.72
CA THR A 423 17.25 -6.32 -11.06
C THR A 423 18.16 -5.42 -10.22
N GLY A 424 17.87 -4.11 -10.14
CA GLY A 424 18.64 -3.17 -9.34
C GLY A 424 18.66 -3.52 -7.85
N ILE A 425 17.50 -3.84 -7.26
CA ILE A 425 17.40 -4.26 -5.86
C ILE A 425 18.09 -5.60 -5.65
N GLY A 426 17.90 -6.57 -6.55
CA GLY A 426 18.51 -7.91 -6.48
C GLY A 426 20.04 -7.84 -6.47
N ILE A 427 20.64 -7.09 -7.39
CA ILE A 427 22.09 -6.86 -7.43
C ILE A 427 22.54 -6.16 -6.13
N SER A 428 21.81 -5.13 -5.71
CA SER A 428 22.12 -4.39 -4.47
C SER A 428 22.08 -5.28 -3.23
N GLN A 429 21.11 -6.20 -3.14
CA GLN A 429 20.95 -7.16 -2.05
C GLN A 429 22.09 -8.18 -2.03
N VAL A 430 22.49 -8.72 -3.19
CA VAL A 430 23.62 -9.65 -3.29
C VAL A 430 24.93 -8.97 -2.89
N ARG A 431 25.16 -7.73 -3.34
CA ARG A 431 26.35 -6.95 -2.97
C ARG A 431 26.40 -6.66 -1.48
N ALA A 432 25.28 -6.26 -0.87
CA ALA A 432 25.18 -6.01 0.56
C ALA A 432 25.51 -7.28 1.37
N ASN A 433 24.96 -8.44 0.97
CA ASN A 433 25.27 -9.73 1.59
C ASN A 433 26.72 -10.19 1.37
N ALA A 434 27.38 -9.71 0.30
CA ALA A 434 28.81 -9.92 0.07
C ALA A 434 29.70 -8.95 0.88
N GLY A 435 29.12 -8.09 1.73
CA GLY A 435 29.86 -7.19 2.61
C GLY A 435 30.11 -5.79 2.04
N TYR A 436 29.52 -5.44 0.89
CA TYR A 436 29.65 -4.09 0.35
C TYR A 436 29.04 -3.05 1.31
N ARG A 437 29.83 -2.02 1.64
CA ARG A 437 29.39 -0.89 2.48
C ARG A 437 29.74 0.43 1.78
N PRO A 438 28.76 1.30 1.47
CA PRO A 438 29.03 2.62 0.93
C PRO A 438 29.89 3.46 1.88
N SER A 439 30.72 4.35 1.33
CA SER A 439 31.54 5.29 2.11
C SER A 439 30.69 6.13 3.06
N SER A 440 31.17 6.36 4.29
CA SER A 440 30.48 7.12 5.32
C SER A 440 30.72 8.64 5.24
N THR A 441 31.69 9.05 4.40
CA THR A 441 32.06 10.45 4.13
C THR A 441 30.88 11.26 3.55
N LEU A 442 30.96 12.59 3.62
CA LEU A 442 29.93 13.46 3.04
C LEU A 442 29.80 13.26 1.51
N ALA A 443 30.93 13.19 0.80
CA ALA A 443 30.94 12.93 -0.64
C ALA A 443 30.33 11.55 -0.96
N GLY A 444 30.70 10.51 -0.21
CA GLY A 444 30.06 9.21 -0.30
C GLY A 444 28.56 9.29 -0.02
N ARG A 445 28.14 10.17 0.90
CA ARG A 445 26.73 10.40 1.23
C ARG A 445 25.92 10.93 0.08
N LEU A 446 26.40 12.03 -0.48
CA LEU A 446 25.83 12.68 -1.65
C LEU A 446 25.80 11.74 -2.86
N TRP A 447 26.89 10.99 -3.09
CA TRP A 447 26.95 10.04 -4.19
C TRP A 447 25.85 8.98 -4.12
N SER A 448 25.63 8.35 -2.96
CA SER A 448 24.54 7.38 -2.86
C SER A 448 23.17 8.02 -2.99
N PHE A 449 22.97 9.26 -2.53
CA PHE A 449 21.71 9.96 -2.73
C PHE A 449 21.45 10.14 -4.24
N VAL A 450 22.43 10.67 -4.98
CA VAL A 450 22.34 10.86 -6.43
C VAL A 450 22.13 9.52 -7.14
N SER A 451 22.87 8.47 -6.77
CA SER A 451 22.73 7.14 -7.42
C SER A 451 21.38 6.48 -7.12
N VAL A 452 20.97 6.43 -5.86
CA VAL A 452 19.73 5.76 -5.44
C VAL A 452 18.52 6.54 -5.93
N TRP A 453 18.50 7.85 -5.71
CA TRP A 453 17.35 8.67 -6.07
C TRP A 453 17.31 8.95 -7.57
N GLY A 454 18.46 9.12 -8.22
CA GLY A 454 18.55 9.20 -9.68
C GLY A 454 18.01 7.93 -10.34
N PHE A 455 18.34 6.74 -9.82
CA PHE A 455 17.74 5.48 -10.28
C PHE A 455 16.22 5.50 -10.15
N VAL A 456 15.68 5.88 -8.99
CA VAL A 456 14.21 5.93 -8.76
C VAL A 456 13.54 6.93 -9.70
N VAL A 457 14.12 8.11 -9.91
CA VAL A 457 13.58 9.16 -10.78
C VAL A 457 13.58 8.74 -12.24
N CYS A 458 14.68 8.19 -12.74
CA CYS A 458 14.75 7.69 -14.11
C CYS A 458 13.73 6.59 -14.34
N LEU A 459 13.55 5.72 -13.34
CA LEU A 459 12.63 4.61 -13.43
C LEU A 459 11.16 5.05 -13.40
N HIS A 460 10.85 6.17 -12.73
CA HIS A 460 9.48 6.70 -12.57
C HIS A 460 8.78 7.03 -13.89
N VAL A 461 9.51 7.28 -14.98
CA VAL A 461 8.91 7.48 -16.32
C VAL A 461 8.12 6.26 -16.80
N PHE A 462 8.50 5.06 -16.34
CA PHE A 462 7.89 3.79 -16.73
C PHE A 462 6.76 3.34 -15.80
N SER A 463 6.57 4.01 -14.64
CA SER A 463 5.52 3.67 -13.66
C SER A 463 4.19 4.37 -13.89
N ASP A 464 4.04 5.09 -15.00
CA ASP A 464 2.89 5.96 -15.28
C ASP A 464 1.56 5.18 -15.33
N GLU A 465 0.63 5.65 -14.50
CA GLU A 465 -0.72 5.12 -14.34
C GLU A 465 -1.67 5.61 -15.45
N SER A 466 -1.29 6.59 -16.28
CA SER A 466 -2.13 7.10 -17.38
C SER A 466 -2.36 6.08 -18.50
N ARG A 467 -1.44 5.12 -18.65
CA ARG A 467 -1.47 4.06 -19.68
C ARG A 467 -1.54 4.52 -21.14
N ARG A 468 -1.28 5.80 -21.41
CA ARG A 468 -1.41 6.38 -22.77
C ARG A 468 -0.21 6.15 -23.68
N HIS A 469 0.99 6.11 -23.11
CA HIS A 469 2.24 5.99 -23.88
C HIS A 469 2.88 4.62 -23.75
N THR A 470 3.39 4.13 -24.88
CA THR A 470 4.08 2.86 -25.03
C THR A 470 5.44 2.84 -24.31
N LEU A 471 6.01 1.65 -24.13
CA LEU A 471 7.36 1.50 -23.58
C LEU A 471 8.43 2.19 -24.45
N LEU A 472 8.28 2.12 -25.78
CA LEU A 472 9.24 2.70 -26.71
C LEU A 472 9.23 4.23 -26.62
N GLU A 473 8.05 4.85 -26.64
CA GLU A 473 7.90 6.31 -26.51
C GLU A 473 8.52 6.83 -25.20
N ARG A 474 8.29 6.11 -24.09
CA ARG A 474 8.89 6.45 -22.78
C ARG A 474 10.40 6.29 -22.77
N SER A 475 10.90 5.24 -23.41
CA SER A 475 12.35 5.02 -23.53
C SER A 475 13.00 6.12 -24.37
N SER A 476 12.36 6.52 -25.47
CA SER A 476 12.79 7.62 -26.34
C SER A 476 12.78 8.95 -25.59
N PHE A 477 11.70 9.26 -24.87
CA PHE A 477 11.61 10.45 -24.04
C PHE A 477 12.71 10.46 -22.95
N LEU A 478 12.93 9.35 -22.25
CA LEU A 478 14.00 9.29 -21.25
C LEU A 478 15.39 9.50 -21.88
N ALA A 479 15.64 8.91 -23.06
CA ALA A 479 16.89 9.06 -23.79
C ALA A 479 17.14 10.53 -24.21
N SER A 480 16.09 11.23 -24.64
CA SER A 480 16.20 12.64 -25.04
C SER A 480 16.58 13.55 -23.87
N LEU A 481 16.22 13.20 -22.64
CA LEU A 481 16.68 13.91 -21.42
C LEU A 481 18.19 13.78 -21.16
N PHE A 482 18.85 12.79 -21.77
CA PHE A 482 20.31 12.65 -21.76
C PHE A 482 20.98 13.20 -23.03
N GLY A 483 20.21 13.84 -23.92
CA GLY A 483 20.71 14.38 -25.19
C GLY A 483 20.89 13.31 -26.28
N VAL A 484 20.28 12.13 -26.12
CA VAL A 484 20.25 11.08 -27.14
C VAL A 484 18.93 11.21 -27.89
N GLY A 485 19.00 11.67 -29.14
CA GLY A 485 17.86 11.86 -30.05
C GLY A 485 17.83 10.83 -31.16
#